data_AF-A0A942DWX1-F1
#
_entry.id   AF-A0A942DWX1-F1
#
_cell.length_a   1.000
_cell.length_b   1.000
_cell.length_c   1.000
_cell.angle_alpha   90.00
_cell.angle_beta   90.00
_cell.angle_gamma   90.00
#
_symmetry.space_group_name_H-M   'P 1'
#
loop_
_entity.id
_entity.type
_entity.pdbx_description
1 polymer ?
#
loop_
_entity_poly.entity_id
_entity_poly.type
_entity_poly.pdbx_seq_one_letter_code
_entity_poly.pdbx_strand_id
1 'polypeptide(L)'
;MDIDAMCAQIDREIEALKIRINKLEDVRNTIESLREPIEAGAYHSFKKADQQRQTESHAAPKTRKSNGPVNPPSTKRAAKDFMSAVIEKKPPIKQQITTILIGQERPMTSAEIIAALGDGIRKQTVWAALSEMAKRGILVKDKEGDAYHVKESAK
;
A
#
# COMPACT_ATOMS: atom_id res chain seq x y z
N MET A 1 -4.28 43.67 17.67
CA MET A 1 -4.47 42.68 16.59
C MET A 1 -4.37 43.43 15.30
N ASP A 2 -3.51 42.98 14.39
CA ASP A 2 -3.33 43.60 13.09
C ASP A 2 -4.37 43.04 12.12
N ILE A 3 -5.28 43.89 11.64
CA ILE A 3 -6.39 43.51 10.78
C ILE A 3 -5.85 42.99 9.45
N ASP A 4 -4.76 43.56 8.95
CA ASP A 4 -4.17 43.18 7.66
C ASP A 4 -3.58 41.76 7.72
N ALA A 5 -3.00 41.39 8.87
CA ALA A 5 -2.52 40.03 9.11
C ALA A 5 -3.66 39.00 9.15
N MET A 6 -4.81 39.36 9.71
CA MET A 6 -5.99 38.48 9.76
C MET A 6 -6.61 38.32 8.36
N CYS A 7 -6.71 39.40 7.58
CA CYS A 7 -7.15 39.34 6.18
C CYS A 7 -6.23 38.45 5.34
N ALA A 8 -4.92 38.61 5.46
CA ALA A 8 -3.95 37.78 4.74
C ALA A 8 -4.03 36.29 5.09
N GLN A 9 -4.39 35.95 6.34
CA GLN A 9 -4.63 34.57 6.74
C GLN A 9 -5.89 34.00 6.06
N ILE A 10 -6.99 34.76 6.06
CA ILE A 10 -8.23 34.37 5.40
C ILE A 10 -8.02 34.15 3.90
N ASP A 11 -7.27 35.03 3.23
CA ASP A 11 -7.00 34.90 1.79
C ASP A 11 -6.23 33.62 1.45
N ARG A 12 -5.25 33.23 2.28
CA ARG A 12 -4.53 31.95 2.12
C ARG A 12 -5.44 30.75 2.32
N GLU A 13 -6.36 30.81 3.27
CA GLU A 13 -7.34 29.75 3.49
C GLU A 13 -8.31 29.63 2.29
N ILE A 14 -8.74 30.76 1.73
CA ILE A 14 -9.56 30.79 0.51
C ILE A 14 -8.81 30.15 -0.66
N GLU A 15 -7.53 30.47 -0.87
CA GLU A 15 -6.72 29.85 -1.93
C GLU A 15 -6.55 28.34 -1.73
N ALA A 16 -6.27 27.90 -0.51
CA ALA A 16 -6.15 26.48 -0.19
C ALA A 16 -7.46 25.72 -0.46
N LEU A 17 -8.61 26.33 -0.13
CA LEU A 17 -9.92 25.77 -0.42
C LEU A 17 -10.20 25.69 -1.93
N LYS A 18 -9.86 26.73 -2.70
CA LYS A 18 -9.99 26.72 -4.17
C LYS A 18 -9.19 25.58 -4.80
N ILE A 19 -7.94 25.36 -4.38
CA ILE A 19 -7.11 24.25 -4.88
C ILE A 19 -7.77 22.90 -4.57
N ARG A 20 -8.35 22.76 -3.38
CA ARG A 20 -9.03 21.52 -2.97
C ARG A 20 -10.31 21.26 -3.77
N ILE A 21 -11.07 22.31 -4.08
CA ILE A 21 -12.26 22.21 -4.96
C ILE A 21 -11.86 21.72 -6.34
N ASN A 22 -10.83 22.32 -6.96
CA ASN A 22 -10.37 21.90 -8.29
C ASN A 22 -9.96 20.42 -8.33
N LYS A 23 -9.26 19.93 -7.29
CA LYS A 23 -8.90 18.51 -7.19
C LYS A 23 -10.13 17.60 -7.12
N LEU A 24 -11.19 18.03 -6.45
CA LEU A 24 -12.44 17.26 -6.37
C LEU A 24 -13.19 17.28 -7.70
N GLU A 25 -13.13 18.39 -8.44
CA GLU A 25 -13.68 18.48 -9.80
C GLU A 25 -12.93 17.55 -10.76
N ASP A 26 -11.60 17.48 -10.70
CA ASP A 26 -10.80 16.54 -11.50
C ASP A 26 -11.17 15.08 -11.22
N VAL A 27 -11.34 14.73 -9.93
CA VAL A 27 -11.79 13.40 -9.52
C VAL A 27 -13.20 13.11 -10.04
N ARG A 28 -14.11 14.09 -9.96
CA ARG A 28 -15.47 13.96 -10.49
C ARG A 28 -15.44 13.72 -12.00
N ASN A 29 -14.68 14.50 -12.75
CA ASN A 29 -14.55 14.34 -14.21
C ASN A 29 -13.96 12.97 -14.57
N THR A 30 -12.99 12.48 -13.78
CA THR A 30 -12.44 11.14 -13.94
C THR A 30 -13.53 10.07 -13.74
N ILE A 31 -14.34 10.19 -12.69
CA ILE A 31 -15.45 9.26 -12.43
C ILE A 31 -16.48 9.31 -13.56
N GLU A 32 -16.87 10.50 -14.01
CA GLU A 32 -17.81 10.68 -15.12
C GLU A 32 -17.26 10.05 -16.41
N SER A 33 -15.97 10.21 -16.71
CA SER A 33 -15.33 9.59 -17.89
C SER A 33 -15.32 8.05 -17.84
N LEU A 34 -15.35 7.47 -16.63
CA LEU A 34 -15.37 6.03 -16.43
C LEU A 34 -16.80 5.46 -16.36
N ARG A 35 -17.82 6.31 -16.29
CA ARG A 35 -19.22 5.90 -16.12
C ARG A 35 -19.73 5.12 -17.32
N GLU A 36 -19.57 5.67 -18.53
CA GLU A 36 -20.00 5.03 -19.77
C GLU A 36 -19.31 3.67 -20.03
N PRO A 37 -17.97 3.52 -19.91
CA PRO A 37 -17.34 2.21 -20.10
C PRO A 37 -17.75 1.18 -19.02
N ILE A 38 -18.08 1.63 -17.81
CA ILE A 38 -18.62 0.77 -16.75
C ILE A 38 -20.05 0.32 -17.09
N GLU A 39 -20.93 1.24 -17.48
CA GLU A 39 -22.33 0.96 -17.83
C GLU A 39 -22.45 0.10 -19.11
N ALA A 40 -21.51 0.24 -20.05
CA ALA A 40 -21.40 -0.60 -21.25
C ALA A 40 -20.85 -2.03 -20.97
N GLY A 41 -20.55 -2.38 -19.71
CA GLY A 41 -20.09 -3.72 -19.32
C GLY A 41 -18.62 -4.00 -19.68
N ALA A 42 -17.79 -2.99 -19.92
CA ALA A 42 -16.44 -3.13 -20.47
C ALA A 42 -15.35 -3.52 -19.42
N TYR A 43 -15.71 -4.20 -18.34
CA TYR A 43 -14.78 -4.62 -17.27
C TYR A 43 -13.68 -5.61 -17.73
N HIS A 44 -13.75 -6.14 -18.96
CA HIS A 44 -12.77 -7.10 -19.52
C HIS A 44 -11.88 -6.57 -20.65
N SER A 45 -11.92 -5.27 -20.97
CA SER A 45 -11.18 -4.74 -22.12
C SER A 45 -10.08 -3.73 -21.79
N PHE A 46 -9.59 -3.71 -20.54
CA PHE A 46 -8.19 -3.33 -20.33
C PHE A 46 -7.32 -4.43 -20.95
N LYS A 47 -7.01 -4.31 -22.25
CA LYS A 47 -5.91 -5.05 -22.86
C LYS A 47 -4.68 -4.74 -22.02
N LYS A 48 -4.29 -5.68 -21.16
CA LYS A 48 -2.90 -5.81 -20.75
C LYS A 48 -2.12 -5.99 -22.05
N ALA A 49 -1.55 -4.90 -22.56
CA ALA A 49 -0.40 -5.02 -23.43
C ALA A 49 0.58 -5.96 -22.70
N ASP A 50 1.06 -7.00 -23.40
CA ASP A 50 2.02 -8.02 -22.96
C ASP A 50 1.53 -9.42 -22.56
N GLN A 51 0.33 -9.85 -22.96
CA GLN A 51 0.03 -11.30 -23.02
C GLN A 51 -0.51 -11.74 -24.38
N GLN A 52 0.36 -11.73 -25.38
CA GLN A 52 0.18 -12.53 -26.58
C GLN A 52 1.36 -13.49 -26.75
N ARG A 53 1.00 -14.78 -26.84
CA ARG A 53 1.68 -15.98 -27.37
C ARG A 53 1.54 -17.10 -26.34
N GLN A 54 0.86 -18.23 -26.55
CA GLN A 54 0.29 -18.93 -27.71
C GLN A 54 -0.70 -19.94 -27.08
N THR A 55 -1.99 -19.93 -27.45
CA THR A 55 -2.63 -20.95 -28.32
C THR A 55 -2.19 -22.40 -28.05
N GLU A 56 -3.10 -23.12 -27.38
CA GLU A 56 -3.57 -24.49 -27.60
C GLU A 56 -2.75 -25.44 -28.50
N SER A 57 -2.48 -26.63 -27.97
CA SER A 57 -2.35 -27.85 -28.76
C SER A 57 -2.66 -29.08 -27.91
N HIS A 58 -3.46 -29.95 -28.49
CA HIS A 58 -4.01 -31.20 -27.97
C HIS A 58 -2.99 -32.25 -27.51
N ALA A 59 -3.56 -33.23 -26.78
CA ALA A 59 -3.20 -34.64 -26.67
C ALA A 59 -2.40 -35.07 -25.43
N ALA A 60 -3.05 -35.90 -24.61
CA ALA A 60 -2.36 -36.83 -23.73
C ALA A 60 -1.50 -37.80 -24.57
N PRO A 61 -0.34 -38.26 -24.05
CA PRO A 61 -0.32 -39.64 -23.59
C PRO A 61 0.61 -39.93 -22.40
N LYS A 62 0.32 -41.05 -21.73
CA LYS A 62 1.18 -41.75 -20.76
C LYS A 62 2.58 -42.00 -21.33
N THR A 63 3.63 -41.93 -20.51
CA THR A 63 4.61 -43.02 -20.28
C THR A 63 5.87 -42.58 -19.49
N ARG A 64 6.27 -43.49 -18.58
CA ARG A 64 7.65 -43.95 -18.30
C ARG A 64 8.66 -42.96 -17.68
N LYS A 65 8.95 -43.18 -16.39
CA LYS A 65 10.18 -42.70 -15.74
C LYS A 65 11.39 -43.26 -16.48
N SER A 66 12.24 -42.39 -17.02
CA SER A 66 13.60 -42.74 -17.42
C SER A 66 14.56 -41.78 -16.72
N ASN A 67 15.54 -42.34 -16.02
CA ASN A 67 16.65 -41.60 -15.43
C ASN A 67 17.56 -41.17 -16.58
N GLY A 68 17.53 -39.88 -16.91
CA GLY A 68 18.39 -39.21 -17.89
C GLY A 68 18.93 -37.90 -17.30
N PRO A 69 20.01 -37.35 -17.87
CA PRO A 69 21.12 -36.73 -17.15
C PRO A 69 20.77 -35.39 -16.48
N VAL A 70 21.48 -35.12 -15.38
CA VAL A 70 21.43 -33.88 -14.60
C VAL A 70 21.78 -32.70 -15.51
N ASN A 71 20.76 -32.00 -15.98
CA ASN A 71 20.93 -30.71 -16.67
C ASN A 71 21.58 -29.70 -15.70
N PRO A 72 22.59 -28.91 -16.12
CA PRO A 72 23.06 -27.80 -15.31
C PRO A 72 21.89 -26.84 -15.04
N PRO A 73 21.80 -26.26 -13.82
CA PRO A 73 20.70 -25.38 -13.48
C PRO A 73 20.66 -24.21 -14.47
N SER A 74 19.50 -24.04 -15.09
CA SER A 74 19.20 -22.97 -16.04
C SER A 74 19.73 -21.62 -15.52
N THR A 75 20.69 -21.03 -16.24
CA THR A 75 21.22 -19.68 -16.02
C THR A 75 20.14 -18.59 -16.03
N LYS A 76 18.93 -18.90 -16.51
CA LYS A 76 17.77 -18.00 -16.45
C LYS A 76 17.05 -17.96 -15.09
N ARG A 77 17.22 -18.97 -14.21
CA ARG A 77 16.68 -18.92 -12.84
C ARG A 77 17.61 -18.19 -11.88
N ALA A 78 18.92 -18.37 -12.01
CA ALA A 78 19.92 -17.75 -11.14
C ALA A 78 19.89 -16.21 -11.14
N ALA A 79 19.62 -15.58 -12.29
CA ALA A 79 19.56 -14.11 -12.39
C ALA A 79 18.35 -13.49 -11.66
N LYS A 80 17.24 -14.22 -11.54
CA LYS A 80 16.04 -13.74 -10.85
C LYS A 80 16.19 -13.78 -9.32
N ASP A 81 16.94 -14.76 -8.84
CA ASP A 81 17.30 -14.88 -7.41
C ASP A 81 18.40 -13.88 -7.02
N PHE A 82 19.29 -13.51 -7.95
CA PHE A 82 20.32 -12.48 -7.71
C PHE A 82 19.73 -11.06 -7.66
N MET A 83 18.83 -10.71 -8.58
CA MET A 83 18.21 -9.36 -8.63
C MET A 83 17.24 -9.11 -7.46
N SER A 84 16.63 -10.16 -6.90
CA SER A 84 15.75 -10.06 -5.73
C SER A 84 16.50 -9.99 -4.39
N ALA A 85 17.81 -10.24 -4.40
CA ALA A 85 18.70 -10.06 -3.24
C ALA A 85 19.28 -8.63 -3.14
N VAL A 86 19.25 -7.84 -4.22
CA VAL A 86 19.81 -6.47 -4.28
C VAL A 86 18.76 -5.40 -3.99
N ILE A 87 17.48 -5.73 -4.06
CA ILE A 87 16.41 -4.82 -3.66
C ILE A 87 16.28 -4.93 -2.14
N GLU A 88 16.76 -3.93 -1.42
CA GLU A 88 16.44 -3.73 0.00
C GLU A 88 14.92 -3.81 0.16
N LYS A 89 14.43 -4.98 0.59
CA LYS A 89 13.00 -5.16 0.83
C LYS A 89 12.64 -4.26 1.98
N LYS A 90 11.82 -3.24 1.70
CA LYS A 90 11.24 -2.40 2.74
C LYS A 90 10.65 -3.32 3.83
N PRO A 91 10.95 -3.06 5.11
CA PRO A 91 10.48 -3.91 6.19
C PRO A 91 8.95 -4.05 6.12
N PRO A 92 8.38 -5.21 6.47
CA PRO A 92 6.93 -5.38 6.59
C PRO A 92 6.29 -4.23 7.37
N ILE A 93 5.09 -3.79 6.95
CA ILE A 93 4.37 -2.64 7.56
C ILE A 93 4.23 -2.78 9.08
N LYS A 94 4.00 -4.00 9.59
CA LYS A 94 3.93 -4.28 11.02
C LYS A 94 5.24 -3.98 11.76
N GLN A 95 6.38 -4.29 11.14
CA GLN A 95 7.70 -3.99 11.70
C GLN A 95 7.96 -2.48 11.71
N GLN A 96 7.61 -1.78 10.63
CA GLN A 96 7.71 -0.32 10.57
C GLN A 96 6.87 0.37 11.65
N ILE A 97 5.63 -0.08 11.83
CA ILE A 97 4.73 0.43 12.90
C ILE A 97 5.35 0.19 14.28
N THR A 98 5.88 -1.01 14.56
CA THR A 98 6.55 -1.26 15.84
C THR A 98 7.79 -0.39 16.02
N THR A 99 8.62 -0.21 14.99
CA THR A 99 9.82 0.65 15.09
C THR A 99 9.46 2.10 15.39
N ILE A 100 8.42 2.62 14.73
CA ILE A 100 7.91 3.97 14.98
C ILE A 100 7.42 4.11 16.43
N LEU A 101 6.61 3.16 16.89
CA LEU A 101 6.03 3.22 18.23
C LEU A 101 7.06 2.97 19.36
N ILE A 102 8.09 2.16 19.12
CA ILE A 102 9.19 1.95 20.09
C ILE A 102 10.08 3.19 20.17
N GLY A 103 10.31 3.88 19.04
CA GLY A 103 11.12 5.10 19.01
C GLY A 103 10.41 6.33 19.59
N GLN A 104 9.17 6.20 20.05
CA GLN A 104 8.36 7.30 20.56
C GLN A 104 7.99 7.00 22.02
N GLU A 105 8.38 7.89 22.93
CA GLU A 105 8.12 7.74 24.39
C GLU A 105 6.65 7.98 24.77
N ARG A 106 5.80 8.31 23.80
CA ARG A 106 4.38 8.62 23.99
C ARG A 106 3.48 7.77 23.09
N PRO A 107 2.25 7.46 23.53
CA PRO A 107 1.24 6.85 22.67
C PRO A 107 1.02 7.70 21.41
N MET A 108 0.92 7.05 20.25
CA MET A 108 0.67 7.73 18.97
C MET A 108 -0.71 7.40 18.43
N THR A 109 -1.36 8.40 17.87
CA THR A 109 -2.63 8.20 17.15
C THR A 109 -2.42 7.48 15.83
N SER A 110 -3.48 6.86 15.30
CA SER A 110 -3.43 6.24 13.98
C SER A 110 -3.03 7.23 12.87
N ALA A 111 -3.39 8.51 13.01
CA ALA A 111 -3.02 9.56 12.06
C ALA A 111 -1.51 9.88 12.10
N GLU A 112 -0.92 9.99 13.29
CA GLU A 112 0.51 10.23 13.45
C GLU A 112 1.35 9.05 12.92
N ILE A 113 0.89 7.80 13.15
CA ILE A 113 1.56 6.60 12.61
C ILE A 113 1.51 6.59 11.08
N ILE A 114 0.38 6.96 10.48
CA ILE A 114 0.25 7.06 9.01
C ILE A 114 1.20 8.15 8.48
N ALA A 115 1.27 9.31 9.14
CA ALA A 115 2.16 10.38 8.74
C ALA A 115 3.65 9.97 8.82
N ALA A 116 4.03 9.22 9.86
CA ALA A 116 5.40 8.73 10.04
C ALA A 116 5.80 7.64 9.01
N LEU A 117 4.84 6.86 8.51
CA LEU A 117 5.06 5.84 7.48
C LEU A 117 5.19 6.44 6.05
N GLY A 118 4.66 7.65 5.85
CA GLY A 118 4.70 8.38 4.59
C GLY A 118 3.65 7.93 3.55
N ASP A 119 3.56 8.70 2.46
CA ASP A 119 2.49 8.59 1.44
C ASP A 119 2.54 7.32 0.57
N GLY A 120 3.55 6.47 0.76
CA GLY A 120 3.72 5.22 0.00
C GLY A 120 2.82 4.06 0.46
N ILE A 121 2.12 4.20 1.59
CA ILE A 121 1.29 3.15 2.17
C ILE A 121 -0.17 3.61 2.25
N ARG A 122 -1.09 2.76 1.77
CA ARG A 122 -2.54 3.04 1.86
C ARG A 122 -2.98 3.07 3.33
N LYS A 123 -3.75 4.10 3.72
CA LYS A 123 -4.31 4.26 5.08
C LYS A 123 -5.02 3.00 5.58
N GLN A 124 -5.80 2.36 4.70
CA GLN A 124 -6.51 1.12 4.99
C GLN A 124 -5.57 -0.03 5.42
N THR A 125 -4.40 -0.12 4.82
CA THR A 125 -3.40 -1.15 5.16
C THR A 125 -2.80 -0.89 6.54
N VAL A 126 -2.57 0.38 6.90
CA VAL A 126 -2.09 0.76 8.24
C VAL A 126 -3.15 0.44 9.29
N TRP A 127 -4.42 0.80 9.05
CA TRP A 127 -5.52 0.46 9.98
C TRP A 127 -5.71 -1.04 10.16
N ALA A 128 -5.65 -1.82 9.07
CA ALA A 128 -5.72 -3.27 9.15
C ALA A 128 -4.58 -3.85 10.00
N ALA A 129 -3.35 -3.35 9.80
CA ALA A 129 -2.19 -3.77 10.58
C ALA A 129 -2.33 -3.39 12.07
N LEU A 130 -2.74 -2.16 12.38
CA LEU A 130 -2.97 -1.71 13.77
C LEU A 130 -4.07 -2.53 14.46
N SER A 131 -5.18 -2.79 13.78
CA SER A 131 -6.27 -3.63 14.31
C SER A 131 -5.81 -5.05 14.60
N GLU A 132 -5.05 -5.65 13.68
CA GLU A 132 -4.53 -7.00 13.87
C GLU A 132 -3.50 -7.07 15.00
N MET A 133 -2.61 -6.08 15.10
CA MET A 133 -1.60 -6.03 16.16
C MET A 133 -2.21 -5.77 17.54
N ALA A 134 -3.27 -4.95 17.63
CA ALA A 134 -4.04 -4.77 18.86
C ALA A 134 -4.78 -6.05 19.27
N LYS A 135 -5.42 -6.76 18.33
CA LYS A 135 -6.08 -8.05 18.60
C LYS A 135 -5.11 -9.12 19.11
N ARG A 136 -3.86 -9.10 18.61
CA ARG A 136 -2.79 -10.01 19.05
C ARG A 136 -2.14 -9.58 20.38
N GLY A 137 -2.56 -8.45 20.97
CA GLY A 137 -2.01 -7.94 22.22
C GLY A 137 -0.59 -7.36 22.11
N ILE A 138 -0.13 -7.07 20.89
CA ILE A 138 1.17 -6.45 20.62
C ILE A 138 1.10 -4.94 20.89
N LEU A 139 -0.02 -4.32 20.48
CA LEU A 139 -0.32 -2.92 20.75
C LEU A 139 -1.41 -2.83 21.81
N VAL A 140 -1.26 -1.87 22.70
CA VAL A 140 -2.29 -1.48 23.66
C VAL A 140 -2.86 -0.14 23.21
N LYS A 141 -4.18 -0.06 23.23
CA LYS A 141 -4.91 1.18 22.97
C LYS A 141 -5.07 1.93 24.28
N ASP A 142 -4.82 3.23 24.27
CA ASP A 142 -5.03 4.07 25.46
C ASP A 142 -6.52 4.13 25.86
N LYS A 143 -6.81 4.53 27.09
CA LYS A 143 -8.16 4.57 27.69
C LYS A 143 -9.13 5.48 26.92
N GLU A 144 -8.61 6.53 26.31
CA GLU A 144 -9.38 7.44 25.44
C GLU A 144 -9.65 6.85 24.06
N GLY A 145 -8.99 5.75 23.70
CA GLY A 145 -9.29 5.00 22.49
C GLY A 145 -8.76 5.61 21.20
N ASP A 146 -7.84 6.58 21.25
CA ASP A 146 -7.33 7.20 20.02
C ASP A 146 -5.83 6.96 19.75
N ALA A 147 -5.09 6.52 20.76
CA ALA A 147 -3.65 6.30 20.67
C ALA A 147 -3.23 4.83 20.93
N TYR A 148 -2.12 4.44 20.32
CA TYR A 148 -1.50 3.12 20.41
C TYR A 148 -0.08 3.24 21.00
N HIS A 149 0.29 2.28 21.84
CA HIS A 149 1.67 2.06 22.28
C HIS A 149 1.99 0.56 22.24
N VAL A 150 3.28 0.21 22.14
CA VAL A 150 3.69 -1.20 22.20
C VAL A 150 3.53 -1.67 23.64
N LYS A 151 2.92 -2.85 23.82
CA LYS A 151 2.89 -3.50 25.14
C LYS A 151 4.33 -3.76 25.54
N GLU A 152 4.87 -3.00 26.49
CA GLU A 152 6.15 -3.33 27.09
C GLU A 152 6.07 -4.78 27.57
N SER A 153 6.89 -5.63 26.97
CA SER A 153 7.01 -7.01 27.42
C SER A 153 7.65 -6.93 28.79
N ALA A 154 6.84 -7.17 29.83
CA ALA A 154 7.28 -7.22 31.21
C ALA A 154 8.54 -8.08 31.30
N LYS A 155 9.60 -7.50 31.84
CA LYS A 155 10.81 -8.19 32.27
C LYS A 155 10.49 -9.21 33.36
#